data_AF-A0A0A8EPI7-F1
#
_entry.id   AF-A0A0A8EPI7-F1
#
_cell.length_a   1.000
_cell.length_b   1.000
_cell.length_c   1.000
_cell.angle_alpha   90.00
_cell.angle_beta   90.00
_cell.angle_gamma   90.00
#
_symmetry.space_group_name_H-M   'P 1'
#
loop_
_entity.id
_entity.type
_entity.pdbx_description
1 polymer ?
#
loop_
_entity_poly.entity_id
_entity_poly.type
_entity_poly.pdbx_seq_one_letter_code
_entity_poly.pdbx_strand_id
1 'polypeptide(L)'
;MSDAVTTQHPTAHPAVPGTAAGRPDRMRLHVVLPSEAGTMPAPQLVRLAREAEELGYAGVWLPDHLLPPGPYGRPPEGYGGVYEALTTLAYLAAATERITLGTSVLIAPLREPLLLARQSATLARLSGGRFVLGVGVGWQPYEFAAAGVGFGDRGARTDRTLRLVRHLHTGAGGPYEDGQVAFDGRAVFEPVPQEPVPFLIGGNSDAALRRAAEFGGHWQGVGLTPGQFAQRAAELARRAAERGTRVTAGTRVGWDGPDRTVADVAAEVADWEAAGAADLGVWFGSADGGFADRMRALAERTGVTGGHVAR
;
A
#
# COMPACT_ATOMS: atom_id res chain seq x y z
N MET A 1 -67.69 18.03 0.65
CA MET A 1 -66.72 16.93 0.52
C MET A 1 -65.38 17.61 0.23
N SER A 2 -64.80 18.31 1.21
CA SER A 2 -63.88 17.82 2.25
C SER A 2 -62.74 16.99 1.68
N ASP A 3 -61.63 17.64 1.35
CA ASP A 3 -60.30 17.05 1.42
C ASP A 3 -59.31 18.13 1.87
N ALA A 4 -58.73 17.89 3.05
CA ALA A 4 -57.80 18.76 3.74
C ALA A 4 -56.39 18.59 3.16
N VAL A 5 -55.77 19.71 2.79
CA VAL A 5 -54.34 19.79 2.46
C VAL A 5 -53.55 19.75 3.75
N THR A 6 -52.95 18.59 4.06
CA THR A 6 -51.98 18.44 5.15
C THR A 6 -50.59 18.81 4.63
N THR A 7 -50.09 19.95 5.06
CA THR A 7 -48.68 20.34 4.94
C THR A 7 -47.81 19.50 5.88
N GLN A 8 -46.94 18.65 5.33
CA GLN A 8 -45.89 17.97 6.10
C GLN A 8 -44.67 18.88 6.28
N HIS A 9 -44.33 19.17 7.53
CA HIS A 9 -43.02 19.72 7.90
C HIS A 9 -41.92 18.65 7.78
N PRO A 10 -40.69 19.02 7.39
CA PRO A 10 -39.57 18.09 7.38
C PRO A 10 -39.13 17.79 8.82
N THR A 11 -39.16 16.50 9.19
CA THR A 11 -38.64 16.01 10.46
C THR A 11 -37.12 16.10 10.49
N ALA A 12 -36.58 16.79 11.49
CA ALA A 12 -35.16 16.90 11.76
C ALA A 12 -34.53 15.50 11.96
N HIS A 13 -33.42 15.24 11.27
CA HIS A 13 -32.57 14.08 11.54
C HIS A 13 -31.91 14.21 12.92
N PRO A 14 -31.83 13.13 13.72
CA PRO A 14 -31.12 13.17 14.99
C PRO A 14 -29.62 13.32 14.74
N ALA A 15 -29.00 14.24 15.47
CA ALA A 15 -27.56 14.46 15.47
C ALA A 15 -26.81 13.21 15.94
N VAL A 16 -25.80 12.80 15.17
CA VAL A 16 -24.86 11.75 15.55
C VAL A 16 -24.03 12.25 16.73
N PRO A 17 -23.94 11.52 17.87
CA PRO A 17 -23.11 11.92 18.99
C PRO A 17 -21.64 11.93 18.56
N GLY A 18 -20.95 13.04 18.79
CA GLY A 18 -19.52 13.18 18.54
C GLY A 18 -18.72 12.11 19.28
N THR A 19 -17.95 11.33 18.52
CA THR A 19 -16.97 10.40 19.05
C THR A 19 -15.95 11.16 19.88
N ALA A 20 -15.84 10.78 21.15
CA ALA A 20 -14.81 11.23 22.08
C ALA A 20 -13.42 11.15 21.42
N ALA A 21 -12.59 12.18 21.63
CA ALA A 21 -11.22 12.25 21.15
C ALA A 21 -10.43 11.03 21.67
N GLY A 22 -10.25 10.03 20.81
CA GLY A 22 -9.50 8.81 21.10
C GLY A 22 -8.01 9.10 21.26
N ARG A 23 -7.35 8.26 22.06
CA ARG A 23 -5.88 8.15 22.10
C ARG A 23 -5.36 8.08 20.65
N PRO A 24 -4.22 8.70 20.29
CA PRO A 24 -3.66 8.51 18.96
C PRO A 24 -3.54 7.02 18.68
N ASP A 25 -4.07 6.57 17.54
CA ASP A 25 -3.92 5.19 17.10
C ASP A 25 -2.42 4.88 17.07
N ARG A 26 -2.03 3.83 17.80
CA ARG A 26 -0.64 3.38 17.87
C ARG A 26 -0.15 3.08 16.46
N MET A 27 1.10 3.42 16.15
CA MET A 27 1.68 3.14 14.83
C MET A 27 1.57 1.65 14.49
N ARG A 28 1.16 1.33 13.25
CA ARG A 28 1.04 -0.04 12.74
C ARG A 28 2.38 -0.50 12.19
N LEU A 29 2.77 -1.73 12.56
CA LEU A 29 3.96 -2.37 12.02
C LEU A 29 3.57 -3.37 10.93
N HIS A 30 4.37 -3.39 9.87
CA HIS A 30 4.22 -4.29 8.73
C HIS A 30 5.53 -4.97 8.39
N VAL A 31 5.45 -6.15 7.76
CA VAL A 31 6.62 -6.93 7.36
C VAL A 31 6.82 -6.80 5.86
N VAL A 32 7.98 -6.30 5.42
CA VAL A 32 8.39 -6.37 4.01
C VAL A 32 9.03 -7.75 3.80
N LEU A 33 8.33 -8.63 3.08
CA LEU A 33 8.79 -10.00 2.88
C LEU A 33 9.97 -10.05 1.89
N PRO A 34 10.88 -11.02 2.04
CA PRO A 34 12.10 -11.12 1.22
C PRO A 34 11.81 -11.76 -0.15
N SER A 35 10.80 -11.26 -0.88
CA SER A 35 10.38 -11.83 -2.18
C SER A 35 11.26 -11.40 -3.37
N GLU A 36 12.34 -10.68 -3.10
CA GLU A 36 13.30 -10.16 -4.09
C GLU A 36 14.51 -11.07 -4.33
N ALA A 37 14.60 -12.17 -3.58
CA ALA A 37 15.60 -13.22 -3.76
C ALA A 37 15.06 -14.29 -4.71
N GLY A 38 15.72 -14.49 -5.86
CA GLY A 38 15.27 -15.45 -6.88
C GLY A 38 15.28 -16.90 -6.43
N THR A 39 16.00 -17.21 -5.34
CA THR A 39 16.07 -18.52 -4.71
C THR A 39 15.04 -18.70 -3.59
N MET A 40 14.26 -17.68 -3.25
CA MET A 40 13.30 -17.72 -2.15
C MET A 40 12.25 -18.81 -2.38
N PRO A 41 12.15 -19.84 -1.53
CA PRO A 41 11.14 -20.88 -1.69
C PRO A 41 9.73 -20.33 -1.40
N ALA A 42 8.77 -20.53 -2.30
CA ALA A 42 7.39 -20.09 -2.08
C ALA A 42 6.76 -20.59 -0.76
N PRO A 43 6.98 -21.86 -0.31
CA PRO A 43 6.50 -22.30 1.00
C PRO A 43 7.08 -21.51 2.19
N GLN A 44 8.29 -20.97 2.05
CA GLN A 44 8.93 -20.14 3.07
C GLN A 44 8.29 -18.76 3.17
N LEU A 45 7.93 -18.14 2.04
CA LEU A 45 7.15 -16.90 2.03
C LEU A 45 5.80 -17.07 2.72
N VAL A 46 5.12 -18.20 2.50
CA VAL A 46 3.86 -18.53 3.19
C VAL A 46 4.06 -18.65 4.70
N ARG A 47 5.11 -19.35 5.15
CA ARG A 47 5.42 -19.47 6.58
C ARG A 47 5.65 -18.10 7.21
N LEU A 48 6.47 -17.25 6.59
CA LEU A 48 6.75 -15.91 7.08
C LEU A 48 5.50 -15.02 7.12
N ALA A 49 4.62 -15.10 6.12
CA ALA A 49 3.38 -14.33 6.09
C ALA A 49 2.40 -14.77 7.20
N ARG A 50 2.28 -16.07 7.46
CA ARG A 50 1.46 -16.61 8.56
C ARG A 50 2.03 -16.23 9.92
N GLU A 51 3.33 -16.36 10.07
CA GLU A 51 4.00 -15.99 11.32
C GLU A 51 3.87 -14.49 11.60
N ALA A 52 3.97 -13.63 10.58
CA ALA A 52 3.66 -12.20 10.73
C ALA A 52 2.22 -11.95 11.19
N GLU A 53 1.25 -12.70 10.66
CA GLU A 53 -0.16 -12.63 11.08
C GLU A 53 -0.38 -13.11 12.53
N GLU A 54 0.28 -14.19 12.93
CA GLU A 54 0.22 -14.74 14.29
C GLU A 54 0.87 -13.81 15.32
N LEU A 55 1.97 -13.15 14.95
CA LEU A 55 2.65 -12.14 15.76
C LEU A 55 1.90 -10.79 15.82
N GLY A 56 0.80 -10.64 15.07
CA GLY A 56 -0.07 -9.47 15.13
C GLY A 56 0.35 -8.28 14.26
N TYR A 57 1.27 -8.47 13.31
CA TYR A 57 1.61 -7.43 12.33
C TYR A 57 0.37 -7.04 11.51
N ALA A 58 0.24 -5.74 11.20
CA ALA A 58 -0.94 -5.21 10.52
C ALA A 58 -0.99 -5.59 9.03
N GLY A 59 0.17 -5.85 8.42
CA GLY A 59 0.27 -6.21 7.01
C GLY A 59 1.60 -6.80 6.60
N VAL A 60 1.61 -7.44 5.43
CA VAL A 60 2.81 -7.84 4.70
C VAL A 60 2.89 -7.09 3.37
N TRP A 61 4.10 -6.63 3.04
CA TRP A 61 4.38 -5.89 1.83
C TRP A 61 5.35 -6.63 0.94
N LEU A 62 5.11 -6.59 -0.38
CA LEU A 62 6.06 -7.05 -1.40
C LEU A 62 6.59 -5.88 -2.22
N PRO A 63 7.91 -5.81 -2.49
CA PRO A 63 8.43 -4.95 -3.55
C PRO A 63 8.04 -5.48 -4.93
N ASP A 64 8.27 -4.70 -5.99
CA ASP A 64 7.94 -5.07 -7.36
C ASP A 64 8.96 -4.54 -8.35
N HIS A 65 9.41 -5.41 -9.26
CA HIS A 65 10.17 -5.07 -10.47
C HIS A 65 9.88 -6.17 -11.51
N LEU A 66 9.75 -5.79 -12.78
CA LEU A 66 9.61 -6.73 -13.91
C LEU A 66 10.97 -7.19 -14.42
N LEU A 67 11.93 -6.27 -14.48
CA LEU A 67 13.29 -6.53 -14.90
C LEU A 67 14.21 -5.67 -14.02
N PRO A 68 14.51 -6.11 -12.79
CA PRO A 68 15.37 -5.35 -11.90
C PRO A 68 16.73 -5.11 -12.56
N PRO A 69 17.40 -3.98 -12.29
CA PRO A 69 18.77 -3.80 -12.72
C PRO A 69 19.62 -4.96 -12.16
N GLY A 70 20.60 -5.44 -12.94
CA GLY A 70 21.55 -6.47 -12.49
C GLY A 70 22.13 -6.14 -11.11
N PRO A 71 22.62 -7.14 -10.35
CA PRO A 71 22.58 -7.20 -8.90
C PRO A 71 22.80 -5.82 -8.25
N TYR A 72 21.71 -5.24 -7.74
CA TYR A 72 21.72 -3.97 -7.02
C TYR A 72 21.54 -4.23 -5.53
N GLY A 73 22.38 -3.67 -4.67
CA GLY A 73 22.41 -4.01 -3.23
C GLY A 73 23.67 -4.79 -2.85
N ARG A 74 23.73 -5.29 -1.61
CA ARG A 74 24.94 -5.93 -1.08
C ARG A 74 25.05 -7.36 -1.61
N PRO A 75 26.18 -7.75 -2.25
CA PRO A 75 26.42 -9.15 -2.63
C PRO A 75 26.63 -10.07 -1.41
N PRO A 76 26.36 -11.37 -1.55
CA PRO A 76 25.85 -12.04 -2.76
C PRO A 76 24.36 -11.82 -3.04
N GLU A 77 23.62 -11.20 -2.12
CA GLU A 77 22.15 -11.13 -2.09
C GLU A 77 21.54 -9.95 -2.87
N GLY A 78 22.21 -9.50 -3.93
CA GLY A 78 21.74 -8.37 -4.73
C GLY A 78 20.27 -8.54 -5.19
N TYR A 79 19.50 -7.46 -5.11
CA TYR A 79 18.16 -7.33 -5.67
C TYR A 79 18.20 -7.74 -7.15
N GLY A 80 17.66 -8.92 -7.48
CA GLY A 80 17.92 -9.53 -8.78
C GLY A 80 17.02 -10.71 -9.15
N GLY A 81 16.11 -11.15 -8.27
CA GLY A 81 15.14 -12.21 -8.57
C GLY A 81 13.83 -11.97 -7.83
N VAL A 82 13.03 -11.04 -8.35
CA VAL A 82 11.80 -10.59 -7.70
C VAL A 82 10.63 -11.43 -8.18
N TYR A 83 9.95 -12.07 -7.23
CA TYR A 83 8.64 -12.64 -7.47
C TYR A 83 7.68 -11.53 -7.91
N GLU A 84 6.90 -11.77 -8.96
CA GLU A 84 5.88 -10.81 -9.39
C GLU A 84 4.87 -10.58 -8.23
N ALA A 85 4.69 -9.32 -7.85
CA ALA A 85 4.07 -8.98 -6.57
C ALA A 85 2.59 -9.39 -6.48
N LEU A 86 1.78 -9.16 -7.52
CA LEU A 86 0.33 -9.38 -7.44
C LEU A 86 -0.03 -10.87 -7.41
N THR A 87 0.64 -11.68 -8.23
CA THR A 87 0.49 -13.15 -8.22
C THR A 87 0.95 -13.76 -6.91
N THR A 88 2.05 -13.26 -6.35
CA THR A 88 2.55 -13.72 -5.05
C THR A 88 1.60 -13.33 -3.92
N LEU A 89 1.07 -12.09 -3.91
CA LEU A 89 0.06 -11.70 -2.94
C LEU A 89 -1.24 -12.50 -3.07
N ALA A 90 -1.64 -12.92 -4.28
CA ALA A 90 -2.77 -13.82 -4.46
C ALA A 90 -2.52 -15.20 -3.83
N TYR A 91 -1.30 -15.73 -3.97
CA TYR A 91 -0.89 -16.96 -3.31
C TYR A 91 -0.89 -16.83 -1.77
N LEU A 92 -0.39 -15.71 -1.25
CA LEU A 92 -0.40 -15.42 0.20
C LEU A 92 -1.82 -15.15 0.74
N ALA A 93 -2.72 -14.57 -0.06
CA ALA A 93 -4.11 -14.35 0.30
C ALA A 93 -4.84 -15.65 0.61
N ALA A 94 -4.55 -16.71 -0.13
CA ALA A 94 -5.12 -18.03 0.13
C ALA A 94 -4.55 -18.72 1.39
N ALA A 95 -3.42 -18.24 1.91
CA ALA A 95 -2.72 -18.84 3.03
C ALA A 95 -2.82 -18.05 4.34
N THR A 96 -3.46 -16.88 4.33
CA THR A 96 -3.64 -15.96 5.48
C THR A 96 -5.08 -15.51 5.57
N GLU A 97 -5.54 -15.10 6.76
CA GLU A 97 -6.97 -14.82 6.99
C GLU A 97 -7.29 -13.36 7.32
N ARG A 98 -6.35 -12.65 7.94
CA ARG A 98 -6.58 -11.36 8.60
C ARG A 98 -5.58 -10.27 8.19
N ILE A 99 -4.33 -10.63 7.95
CA ILE A 99 -3.25 -9.68 7.69
C ILE A 99 -3.50 -8.91 6.40
N THR A 100 -3.19 -7.61 6.40
CA THR A 100 -3.26 -6.79 5.18
C THR A 100 -2.20 -7.26 4.18
N LEU A 101 -2.53 -7.28 2.91
CA LEU A 101 -1.65 -7.67 1.81
C LEU A 101 -1.43 -6.44 0.94
N GLY A 102 -0.19 -6.11 0.58
CA GLY A 102 0.00 -5.03 -0.37
C GLY A 102 1.38 -4.92 -0.96
N THR A 103 1.53 -3.92 -1.80
CA THR A 103 2.75 -3.66 -2.55
C THR A 103 3.47 -2.43 -1.98
N SER A 104 4.79 -2.49 -1.86
CA SER A 104 5.64 -1.40 -1.37
C SER A 104 6.90 -1.26 -2.27
N VAL A 105 6.78 -0.77 -3.51
CA VAL A 105 5.56 -0.41 -4.23
C VAL A 105 5.59 -1.03 -5.63
N LEU A 106 4.41 -1.27 -6.21
CA LEU A 106 4.23 -1.72 -7.59
C LEU A 106 4.54 -0.58 -8.57
N ILE A 107 5.26 -0.88 -9.65
CA ILE A 107 5.61 0.13 -10.66
C ILE A 107 4.46 0.26 -11.66
N ALA A 108 3.45 1.06 -11.31
CA ALA A 108 2.20 1.17 -12.07
C ALA A 108 2.39 1.52 -13.56
N PRO A 109 3.35 2.38 -13.97
CA PRO A 109 3.57 2.67 -15.38
C PRO A 109 4.00 1.47 -16.24
N LEU A 110 4.55 0.43 -15.62
CA LEU A 110 4.98 -0.79 -16.32
C LEU A 110 3.85 -1.82 -16.44
N ARG A 111 2.65 -1.54 -15.91
CA ARG A 111 1.49 -2.42 -16.00
C ARG A 111 0.52 -1.91 -17.04
N GLU A 112 -0.15 -2.84 -17.73
CA GLU A 112 -1.30 -2.50 -18.55
C GLU A 112 -2.44 -2.01 -17.63
N PRO A 113 -2.98 -0.78 -17.82
CA PRO A 113 -3.92 -0.18 -16.88
C PRO A 113 -5.20 -0.99 -16.61
N LEU A 114 -5.82 -1.56 -17.65
CA LEU A 114 -7.08 -2.31 -17.50
C LEU A 114 -6.86 -3.64 -16.78
N LEU A 115 -5.75 -4.31 -17.06
CA LEU A 115 -5.30 -5.53 -16.39
C LEU A 115 -4.99 -5.24 -14.92
N LEU A 116 -4.30 -4.14 -14.59
CA LEU A 116 -4.04 -3.77 -13.19
C LEU A 116 -5.34 -3.50 -12.43
N ALA A 117 -6.32 -2.85 -13.05
CA ALA A 117 -7.65 -2.70 -12.47
C ALA A 117 -8.30 -4.06 -12.19
N ARG A 118 -8.30 -4.98 -13.17
CA ARG A 118 -8.85 -6.33 -12.99
C ARG A 118 -8.12 -7.13 -11.90
N GLN A 119 -6.80 -7.11 -11.89
CA GLN A 119 -5.96 -7.82 -10.92
C GLN A 119 -6.21 -7.29 -9.50
N SER A 120 -6.25 -5.97 -9.32
CA SER A 120 -6.50 -5.37 -8.01
C SER A 120 -7.91 -5.64 -7.48
N ALA A 121 -8.95 -5.55 -8.32
CA ALA A 121 -10.31 -5.94 -7.96
C ALA A 121 -10.40 -7.43 -7.57
N THR A 122 -9.75 -8.30 -8.35
CA THR A 122 -9.75 -9.74 -8.12
C THR A 122 -9.03 -10.09 -6.82
N LEU A 123 -7.85 -9.52 -6.59
CA LEU A 123 -7.09 -9.75 -5.37
C LEU A 123 -7.81 -9.21 -4.13
N ALA A 124 -8.49 -8.06 -4.24
CA ALA A 124 -9.34 -7.55 -3.18
C ALA A 124 -10.50 -8.50 -2.86
N ARG A 125 -11.12 -9.14 -3.86
CA ARG A 125 -12.15 -10.16 -3.65
C ARG A 125 -11.57 -11.42 -2.99
N LEU A 126 -10.48 -11.97 -3.54
CA LEU A 126 -9.86 -13.19 -3.04
C LEU A 126 -9.31 -13.05 -1.61
N SER A 127 -8.85 -11.86 -1.24
CA SER A 127 -8.35 -11.57 0.10
C SER A 127 -9.43 -11.17 1.10
N GLY A 128 -10.71 -11.09 0.71
CA GLY A 128 -11.77 -10.59 1.60
C GLY A 128 -11.64 -9.10 1.94
N GLY A 129 -11.12 -8.30 1.00
CA GLY A 129 -10.95 -6.86 1.14
C GLY A 129 -9.70 -6.45 1.92
N ARG A 130 -8.70 -7.33 2.05
CA ARG A 130 -7.44 -7.08 2.76
C ARG A 130 -6.31 -6.55 1.86
N PHE A 131 -6.59 -6.24 0.60
CA PHE A 131 -5.57 -5.79 -0.35
C PHE A 131 -5.42 -4.26 -0.36
N VAL A 132 -4.18 -3.78 -0.29
CA VAL A 132 -3.77 -2.39 -0.50
C VAL A 132 -2.86 -2.32 -1.73
N LEU A 133 -3.26 -1.50 -2.71
CA LEU A 133 -2.48 -1.30 -3.93
C LEU A 133 -1.49 -0.15 -3.72
N GLY A 134 -0.27 -0.49 -3.29
CA GLY A 134 0.80 0.50 -3.21
C GLY A 134 1.53 0.67 -4.53
N VAL A 135 1.64 1.92 -5.00
CA VAL A 135 2.16 2.26 -6.32
C VAL A 135 3.29 3.28 -6.27
N GLY A 136 4.26 3.09 -7.15
CA GLY A 136 5.32 4.03 -7.45
C GLY A 136 5.36 4.35 -8.93
N VAL A 137 6.01 5.46 -9.26
CA VAL A 137 6.20 5.88 -10.66
C VAL A 137 7.40 5.20 -11.34
N GLY A 138 8.22 4.46 -10.58
CA GLY A 138 9.46 3.85 -11.07
C GLY A 138 10.62 4.85 -11.22
N TRP A 139 11.84 4.33 -11.05
CA TRP A 139 13.08 5.12 -11.07
C TRP A 139 14.10 4.63 -12.10
N GLN A 140 13.92 3.43 -12.66
CA GLN A 140 14.93 2.75 -13.46
C GLN A 140 14.61 2.88 -14.97
N PRO A 141 15.36 3.66 -15.78
CA PRO A 141 15.02 3.88 -17.19
C PRO A 141 15.21 2.67 -18.13
N TYR A 142 16.16 1.80 -17.83
CA TYR A 142 16.41 0.56 -18.58
C TYR A 142 15.23 -0.42 -18.50
N GLU A 143 14.63 -0.59 -17.33
CA GLU A 143 13.43 -1.42 -17.16
C GLU A 143 12.26 -0.90 -17.99
N PHE A 144 12.08 0.42 -18.03
CA PHE A 144 11.10 1.08 -18.90
C PHE A 144 11.39 0.86 -20.38
N ALA A 145 12.64 1.02 -20.79
CA ALA A 145 13.05 0.78 -22.17
C ALA A 145 12.82 -0.70 -22.58
N ALA A 146 13.14 -1.64 -21.70
CA ALA A 146 12.92 -3.07 -21.92
C ALA A 146 11.42 -3.42 -22.03
N ALA A 147 10.57 -2.74 -21.27
CA ALA A 147 9.11 -2.89 -21.34
C ALA A 147 8.48 -2.11 -22.52
N GLY A 148 9.26 -1.34 -23.29
CA GLY A 148 8.73 -0.48 -24.36
C GLY A 148 7.87 0.69 -23.85
N VAL A 149 8.08 1.13 -22.60
CA VAL A 149 7.30 2.19 -21.95
C VAL A 149 8.13 3.49 -21.85
N GLY A 150 7.49 4.62 -22.14
CA GLY A 150 8.11 5.94 -21.99
C GLY A 150 8.50 6.24 -20.53
N PHE A 151 9.76 6.59 -20.30
CA PHE A 151 10.21 7.01 -18.96
C PHE A 151 9.77 8.44 -18.61
N GLY A 152 9.70 9.34 -19.60
CA GLY A 152 9.40 10.76 -19.40
C GLY A 152 7.95 11.05 -18.95
N ASP A 153 7.00 10.19 -19.33
CA ASP A 153 5.57 10.36 -19.03
C ASP A 153 5.08 9.44 -17.89
N ARG A 154 5.98 8.74 -17.19
CA ARG A 154 5.67 7.75 -16.15
C ARG A 154 4.76 8.28 -15.02
N GLY A 155 4.92 9.55 -14.63
CA GLY A 155 4.05 10.18 -13.64
C GLY A 155 2.61 10.35 -14.14
N ALA A 156 2.44 10.83 -15.38
CA ALA A 156 1.12 11.02 -15.99
C ALA A 156 0.44 9.68 -16.32
N ARG A 157 1.21 8.66 -16.72
CA ARG A 157 0.72 7.27 -16.85
C ARG A 157 0.18 6.76 -15.52
N THR A 158 0.92 6.93 -14.43
CA THR A 158 0.47 6.51 -13.09
C THR A 158 -0.85 7.18 -12.72
N ASP A 159 -0.98 8.49 -12.94
CA ASP A 159 -2.21 9.24 -12.62
C ASP A 159 -3.41 8.70 -13.41
N ARG A 160 -3.25 8.45 -14.72
CA ARG A 160 -4.31 7.88 -15.57
C ARG A 160 -4.70 6.47 -15.12
N THR A 161 -3.73 5.61 -14.86
CA THR A 161 -3.97 4.26 -14.36
C THR A 161 -4.76 4.28 -13.05
N LEU A 162 -4.40 5.13 -12.08
CA LEU A 162 -5.12 5.22 -10.82
C LEU A 162 -6.55 5.77 -10.98
N ARG A 163 -6.79 6.69 -11.92
CA ARG A 163 -8.16 7.15 -12.25
C ARG A 163 -8.99 6.02 -12.83
N LEU A 164 -8.44 5.25 -13.77
CA LEU A 164 -9.12 4.09 -14.34
C LEU A 164 -9.45 3.04 -13.26
N VAL A 165 -8.48 2.69 -12.40
CA VAL A 165 -8.69 1.74 -11.30
C VAL A 165 -9.80 2.24 -10.36
N ARG A 166 -9.75 3.51 -9.94
CA ARG A 166 -10.78 4.10 -9.09
C ARG A 166 -12.15 4.10 -9.77
N HIS A 167 -12.22 4.48 -11.05
CA HIS A 167 -13.44 4.48 -11.85
C HIS A 167 -14.06 3.09 -11.92
N LEU A 168 -13.28 2.07 -12.28
CA LEU A 168 -13.77 0.71 -12.40
C LEU A 168 -14.18 0.10 -11.05
N HIS A 169 -13.50 0.48 -9.95
CA HIS A 169 -13.85 0.02 -8.61
C HIS A 169 -15.11 0.68 -8.03
N THR A 170 -15.51 1.86 -8.51
CA THR A 170 -16.66 2.64 -7.96
C THR A 170 -17.84 2.76 -8.93
N GLY A 171 -17.60 2.62 -10.23
CA GLY A 171 -18.57 2.81 -11.31
C GLY A 171 -18.78 1.58 -12.19
N ALA A 172 -18.29 0.40 -11.77
CA ALA A 172 -18.54 -0.98 -12.24
C ALA A 172 -18.67 -1.26 -13.76
N GLY A 173 -18.16 -0.38 -14.62
CA GLY A 173 -18.12 -0.57 -16.08
C GLY A 173 -18.80 0.53 -16.90
N GLY A 174 -19.26 1.63 -16.26
CA GLY A 174 -19.75 2.79 -17.00
C GLY A 174 -18.71 3.32 -18.00
N PRO A 175 -19.13 4.00 -19.09
CA PRO A 175 -18.22 4.49 -20.14
C PRO A 175 -17.00 5.21 -19.58
N TYR A 176 -15.85 5.01 -20.22
CA TYR A 176 -14.59 5.63 -19.83
C TYR A 176 -13.77 5.95 -21.08
N GLU A 177 -13.08 7.08 -21.08
CA GLU A 177 -12.13 7.47 -22.12
C GLU A 177 -11.05 8.40 -21.53
N ASP A 178 -9.77 8.08 -21.75
CA ASP A 178 -8.64 8.94 -21.35
C ASP A 178 -7.53 9.06 -22.42
N GLY A 179 -7.89 8.71 -23.67
CA GLY A 179 -7.00 8.67 -24.83
C GLY A 179 -6.08 7.45 -24.88
N GLN A 180 -6.01 6.60 -23.84
CA GLN A 180 -5.32 5.31 -23.87
C GLN A 180 -6.26 4.14 -23.70
N VAL A 181 -7.25 4.28 -22.81
CA VAL A 181 -8.30 3.30 -22.60
C VAL A 181 -9.63 3.94 -22.95
N ALA A 182 -10.44 3.24 -23.75
CA ALA A 182 -11.78 3.66 -24.11
C ALA A 182 -12.73 2.46 -24.13
N PHE A 183 -13.88 2.58 -23.47
CA PHE A 183 -15.00 1.64 -23.57
C PHE A 183 -16.31 2.34 -23.26
N ASP A 184 -17.40 1.79 -23.76
CA ASP A 184 -18.75 2.34 -23.58
C ASP A 184 -19.61 1.45 -22.67
N GLY A 185 -20.90 1.74 -22.59
CA GLY A 185 -21.85 1.04 -21.71
C GLY A 185 -22.09 -0.43 -22.05
N ARG A 186 -21.42 -0.99 -23.06
CA ARG A 186 -21.41 -2.43 -23.36
C ARG A 186 -20.39 -3.21 -22.52
N ALA A 187 -19.44 -2.53 -21.89
CA ALA A 187 -18.43 -3.16 -21.06
C ALA A 187 -19.00 -3.49 -19.66
N VAL A 188 -18.58 -4.64 -19.11
CA VAL A 188 -18.95 -5.06 -17.75
C VAL A 188 -17.68 -5.28 -16.95
N PHE A 189 -17.56 -4.59 -15.81
CA PHE A 189 -16.45 -4.79 -14.89
C PHE A 189 -16.93 -5.49 -13.62
N GLU A 190 -16.99 -6.82 -13.68
CA GLU A 190 -17.38 -7.66 -12.54
C GLU A 190 -16.40 -8.82 -12.33
N PRO A 191 -16.18 -9.26 -11.07
CA PRO A 191 -16.71 -8.65 -9.85
C PRO A 191 -15.97 -7.35 -9.48
N VAL A 192 -16.71 -6.30 -9.13
CA VAL A 192 -16.18 -5.09 -8.46
C VAL A 192 -15.82 -5.41 -7.02
N PRO A 193 -14.74 -4.86 -6.43
CA PRO A 193 -14.45 -5.10 -5.01
C PRO A 193 -15.57 -4.57 -4.11
N GLN A 194 -15.73 -5.12 -2.91
CA GLN A 194 -16.79 -4.67 -1.97
C GLN A 194 -16.64 -3.20 -1.60
N GLU A 195 -15.40 -2.79 -1.37
CA GLU A 195 -14.99 -1.41 -1.21
C GLU A 195 -13.87 -1.13 -2.21
N PRO A 196 -13.76 0.09 -2.73
CA PRO A 196 -12.66 0.46 -3.60
C PRO A 196 -11.30 0.23 -2.94
N VAL A 197 -10.40 -0.48 -3.63
CA VAL A 197 -9.06 -0.79 -3.11
C VAL A 197 -8.33 0.47 -2.62
N PRO A 198 -7.80 0.49 -1.38
CA PRO A 198 -6.97 1.59 -0.89
C PRO A 198 -5.68 1.70 -1.69
N PHE A 199 -5.26 2.94 -1.98
CA PHE A 199 -3.99 3.21 -2.62
C PHE A 199 -2.95 3.60 -1.58
N LEU A 200 -1.71 3.13 -1.77
CA LEU A 200 -0.54 3.64 -1.07
C LEU A 200 0.39 4.29 -2.10
N ILE A 201 0.61 5.60 -2.01
CA ILE A 201 1.45 6.31 -2.98
C ILE A 201 2.88 6.41 -2.44
N GLY A 202 3.83 5.78 -3.12
CA GLY A 202 5.25 5.86 -2.78
C GLY A 202 5.96 7.05 -3.41
N GLY A 203 6.84 7.69 -2.64
CA GLY A 203 7.80 8.70 -3.13
C GLY A 203 7.68 10.07 -2.46
N ASN A 204 8.73 10.89 -2.55
CA ASN A 204 8.88 12.11 -1.75
C ASN A 204 8.67 13.42 -2.55
N SER A 205 8.50 13.34 -3.87
CA SER A 205 8.38 14.54 -4.71
C SER A 205 7.04 15.24 -4.48
N ASP A 206 6.97 16.53 -4.80
CA ASP A 206 5.71 17.28 -4.71
C ASP A 206 4.62 16.69 -5.61
N ALA A 207 5.00 16.05 -6.72
CA ALA A 207 4.08 15.30 -7.58
C ALA A 207 3.56 14.02 -6.90
N ALA A 208 4.38 13.33 -6.10
CA ALA A 208 3.94 12.19 -5.30
C ALA A 208 2.98 12.62 -4.18
N LEU A 209 3.29 13.70 -3.45
CA LEU A 209 2.40 14.24 -2.43
C LEU A 209 1.08 14.76 -3.03
N ARG A 210 1.13 15.43 -4.19
CA ARG A 210 -0.08 15.83 -4.93
C ARG A 210 -0.94 14.61 -5.25
N ARG A 211 -0.34 13.54 -5.76
CA ARG A 211 -1.05 12.29 -6.10
C ARG A 211 -1.66 11.64 -4.86
N ALA A 212 -0.90 11.53 -3.77
CA ALA A 212 -1.40 10.99 -2.50
C ALA A 212 -2.60 11.80 -1.98
N ALA A 213 -2.51 13.14 -1.99
CA ALA A 213 -3.61 14.01 -1.62
C ALA A 213 -4.82 13.94 -2.57
N GLU A 214 -4.60 13.71 -3.87
CA GLU A 214 -5.69 13.57 -4.86
C GLU A 214 -6.48 12.27 -4.68
N PHE A 215 -5.79 11.15 -4.48
CA PHE A 215 -6.44 9.83 -4.44
C PHE A 215 -6.81 9.33 -3.04
N GLY A 216 -6.29 9.95 -1.97
CA GLY A 216 -6.50 9.49 -0.60
C GLY A 216 -5.73 8.20 -0.26
N GLY A 217 -6.05 7.61 0.89
CA GLY A 217 -5.51 6.32 1.33
C GLY A 217 -4.23 6.48 2.15
N HIS A 218 -3.08 6.10 1.57
CA HIS A 218 -1.79 6.10 2.27
C HIS A 218 -0.70 6.77 1.44
N TRP A 219 0.30 7.30 2.13
CA TRP A 219 1.56 7.75 1.54
C TRP A 219 2.72 7.00 2.19
N GLN A 220 3.69 6.57 1.38
CA GLN A 220 4.92 5.98 1.86
C GLN A 220 6.13 6.85 1.50
N GLY A 221 6.74 7.45 2.52
CA GLY A 221 8.04 8.11 2.43
C GLY A 221 9.16 7.09 2.17
N VAL A 222 10.19 7.50 1.44
CA VAL A 222 11.30 6.61 1.06
C VAL A 222 12.64 7.27 1.43
N GLY A 223 13.41 6.64 2.33
CA GLY A 223 14.76 7.11 2.66
C GLY A 223 14.83 8.50 3.27
N LEU A 224 13.75 8.94 3.93
CA LEU A 224 13.73 10.18 4.71
C LEU A 224 14.27 9.92 6.11
N THR A 225 14.77 10.96 6.78
CA THR A 225 14.91 10.93 8.25
C THR A 225 13.56 11.20 8.92
N PRO A 226 13.37 10.88 10.22
CA PRO A 226 12.12 11.19 10.94
C PRO A 226 11.72 12.68 10.84
N GLY A 227 12.67 13.61 10.95
CA GLY A 227 12.40 15.04 10.82
C GLY A 227 11.96 15.45 9.41
N GLN A 228 12.61 14.92 8.36
CA GLN A 228 12.20 15.17 6.97
C GLN A 228 10.83 14.55 6.65
N PHE A 229 10.55 13.38 7.20
CA PHE A 229 9.26 12.72 7.09
C PHE A 229 8.16 13.56 7.72
N ALA A 230 8.34 14.04 8.96
CA ALA A 230 7.36 14.87 9.64
C ALA A 230 7.01 16.13 8.83
N GLN A 231 8.02 16.78 8.24
CA GLN A 231 7.82 17.93 7.35
C GLN A 231 6.98 17.58 6.12
N ARG A 232 7.28 16.47 5.44
CA ARG A 232 6.54 16.01 4.25
C ARG A 232 5.14 15.52 4.60
N ALA A 233 4.95 14.86 5.76
CA ALA A 233 3.67 14.41 6.27
C ALA A 233 2.75 15.60 6.59
N ALA A 234 3.28 16.67 7.21
CA ALA A 234 2.53 17.89 7.48
C ALA A 234 2.08 18.59 6.18
N GLU A 235 2.97 18.68 5.19
CA GLU A 235 2.63 19.21 3.86
C GLU A 235 1.52 18.38 3.19
N LEU A 236 1.63 17.06 3.24
CA LEU A 236 0.62 16.14 2.71
C LEU A 236 -0.73 16.32 3.40
N ALA A 237 -0.76 16.40 4.73
CA ALA A 237 -1.97 16.59 5.51
C ALA A 237 -2.69 17.89 5.11
N ARG A 238 -1.95 18.98 4.88
CA ARG A 238 -2.52 20.24 4.37
C ARG A 238 -3.16 20.05 3.00
N ARG A 239 -2.44 19.43 2.05
CA ARG A 239 -2.95 19.17 0.69
C ARG A 239 -4.18 18.26 0.67
N ALA A 240 -4.21 17.27 1.55
CA ALA A 240 -5.36 16.36 1.69
C ALA A 240 -6.57 17.09 2.27
N ALA A 241 -6.37 17.92 3.30
CA ALA A 241 -7.42 18.74 3.89
C ALA A 241 -8.05 19.73 2.89
N GLU A 242 -7.22 20.40 2.07
CA GLU A 242 -7.68 21.28 0.99
C GLU A 242 -8.56 20.56 -0.05
N ARG A 243 -8.40 19.24 -0.19
CA ARG A 243 -9.15 18.39 -1.13
C ARG A 243 -10.30 17.62 -0.48
N GLY A 244 -10.44 17.68 0.84
CA GLY A 244 -11.39 16.84 1.58
C GLY A 244 -11.07 15.34 1.54
N THR A 245 -9.83 14.96 1.25
CA THR A 245 -9.38 13.56 1.28
C THR A 245 -8.70 13.23 2.60
N ARG A 246 -8.65 11.95 2.94
CA ARG A 246 -7.87 11.44 4.09
C ARG A 246 -6.69 10.65 3.58
N VAL A 247 -5.52 10.89 4.18
CA VAL A 247 -4.28 10.18 3.86
C VAL A 247 -3.53 9.88 5.16
N THR A 248 -3.16 8.63 5.39
CA THR A 248 -2.20 8.27 6.45
C THR A 248 -0.77 8.31 5.91
N ALA A 249 0.18 8.64 6.77
CA ALA A 249 1.59 8.73 6.41
C ALA A 249 2.36 7.55 7.00
N GLY A 250 3.18 6.89 6.18
CA GLY A 250 4.03 5.80 6.61
C GLY A 250 5.38 5.78 5.91
N THR A 251 6.26 4.88 6.33
CA THR A 251 7.60 4.72 5.77
C THR A 251 8.05 3.27 5.88
N ARG A 252 9.27 2.97 5.42
CA ARG A 252 9.89 1.67 5.61
C ARG A 252 11.36 1.78 6.04
N VAL A 253 11.80 0.80 6.80
CA VAL A 253 13.18 0.66 7.31
C VAL A 253 13.70 -0.75 7.09
N GLY A 254 15.01 -0.92 7.22
CA GLY A 254 15.68 -2.22 7.11
C GLY A 254 16.39 -2.60 8.41
N TRP A 255 16.25 -3.85 8.81
CA TRP A 255 17.06 -4.48 9.85
C TRP A 255 17.67 -5.77 9.30
N ASP A 256 18.90 -5.66 8.86
CA ASP A 256 19.68 -6.77 8.32
C ASP A 256 21.05 -6.86 9.00
N GLY A 257 21.51 -8.08 9.23
CA GLY A 257 22.79 -8.36 9.87
C GLY A 257 22.84 -8.09 11.38
N PRO A 258 24.01 -8.38 12.01
CA PRO A 258 24.19 -8.33 13.46
C PRO A 258 24.50 -6.92 14.00
N ASP A 259 24.74 -5.94 13.12
CA ASP A 259 25.21 -4.59 13.50
C ASP A 259 24.14 -3.79 14.27
N ARG A 260 22.89 -4.23 14.23
CA ARG A 260 21.75 -3.62 14.92
C ARG A 260 21.10 -4.63 15.86
N THR A 261 20.82 -4.20 17.08
CA THR A 261 20.05 -4.97 18.06
C THR A 261 18.55 -4.70 17.92
N VAL A 262 17.73 -5.56 18.53
CA VAL A 262 16.28 -5.31 18.65
C VAL A 262 15.98 -4.01 19.41
N ALA A 263 16.85 -3.59 20.34
CA ALA A 263 16.68 -2.35 21.08
C ALA A 263 16.86 -1.13 20.18
N ASP A 264 17.83 -1.17 19.26
CA ASP A 264 18.08 -0.09 18.30
C ASP A 264 16.90 0.08 17.33
N VAL A 265 16.32 -1.04 16.87
CA VAL A 265 15.15 -1.01 15.97
C VAL A 265 13.90 -0.58 16.72
N ALA A 266 13.71 -1.01 17.97
CA ALA A 266 12.58 -0.55 18.78
C ALA A 266 12.68 0.95 19.13
N ALA A 267 13.87 1.49 19.31
CA ALA A 267 14.08 2.93 19.44
C ALA A 267 13.74 3.66 18.14
N GLU A 268 14.17 3.14 16.98
CA GLU A 268 13.80 3.69 15.67
C GLU A 268 12.28 3.66 15.44
N VAL A 269 11.58 2.59 15.85
CA VAL A 269 10.10 2.52 15.84
C VAL A 269 9.49 3.68 16.63
N ALA A 270 10.00 3.97 17.83
CA ALA A 270 9.52 5.09 18.65
C ALA A 270 9.80 6.45 18.01
N ASP A 271 10.95 6.62 17.34
CA ASP A 271 11.28 7.85 16.62
C ASP A 271 10.32 8.10 15.44
N TRP A 272 9.94 7.04 14.72
CA TRP A 272 8.96 7.13 13.62
C TRP A 272 7.55 7.42 14.12
N GLU A 273 7.13 6.81 15.22
CA GLU A 273 5.85 7.11 15.86
C GLU A 273 5.80 8.58 16.33
N ALA A 274 6.88 9.07 16.96
CA ALA A 274 7.01 10.48 17.36
C ALA A 274 7.01 11.45 16.16
N ALA A 275 7.51 11.02 15.01
CA ALA A 275 7.45 11.78 13.76
C ALA A 275 6.07 11.76 13.09
N GLY A 276 5.08 11.07 13.67
CA GLY A 276 3.69 11.01 13.20
C GLY A 276 3.45 9.95 12.13
N ALA A 277 4.31 8.92 12.02
CA ALA A 277 4.05 7.81 11.14
C ALA A 277 2.91 6.94 11.69
N ALA A 278 1.91 6.68 10.85
CA ALA A 278 0.82 5.74 11.13
C ALA A 278 1.18 4.30 10.75
N ASP A 279 2.11 4.13 9.81
CA ASP A 279 2.52 2.83 9.25
C ASP A 279 4.04 2.75 9.12
N LEU A 280 4.65 1.66 9.59
CA LEU A 280 6.07 1.37 9.42
C LEU A 280 6.28 -0.04 8.88
N GLY A 281 6.79 -0.14 7.66
CA GLY A 281 7.26 -1.40 7.08
C GLY A 281 8.68 -1.72 7.51
N VAL A 282 8.92 -2.95 7.97
CA VAL A 282 10.26 -3.42 8.36
C VAL A 282 10.66 -4.59 7.46
N TRP A 283 11.78 -4.42 6.77
CA TRP A 283 12.44 -5.51 6.05
C TRP A 283 13.50 -6.13 6.96
N PHE A 284 13.41 -7.43 7.24
CA PHE A 284 14.28 -8.12 8.21
C PHE A 284 15.48 -8.83 7.55
N GLY A 285 15.94 -8.36 6.39
CA GLY A 285 17.08 -8.95 5.69
C GLY A 285 16.71 -10.14 4.80
N SER A 286 17.69 -10.99 4.48
CA SER A 286 17.46 -12.24 3.74
C SER A 286 16.80 -13.31 4.60
N ALA A 287 16.01 -14.21 4.00
CA ALA A 287 15.32 -15.26 4.74
C ALA A 287 16.27 -16.20 5.49
N ASP A 288 17.38 -16.59 4.87
CA ASP A 288 18.38 -17.47 5.47
C ASP A 288 19.28 -16.73 6.48
N GLY A 289 19.21 -15.40 6.50
CA GLY A 289 19.99 -14.55 7.39
C GLY A 289 19.37 -14.32 8.77
N GLY A 290 18.37 -15.09 9.19
CA GLY A 290 17.69 -14.91 10.50
C GLY A 290 16.48 -13.97 10.47
N PHE A 291 15.81 -13.85 9.31
CA PHE A 291 14.62 -13.00 9.12
C PHE A 291 13.55 -13.25 10.18
N ALA A 292 13.16 -14.50 10.38
CA ALA A 292 12.07 -14.87 11.28
C ALA A 292 12.41 -14.54 12.75
N ASP A 293 13.66 -14.76 13.17
CA ASP A 293 14.09 -14.49 14.54
C ASP A 293 14.08 -12.99 14.84
N ARG A 294 14.56 -12.15 13.90
CA ARG A 294 14.46 -10.69 14.03
C ARG A 294 12.99 -10.22 14.06
N MET A 295 12.16 -10.79 13.19
CA MET A 295 10.73 -10.48 13.15
C MET A 295 10.03 -10.80 14.48
N ARG A 296 10.30 -11.97 15.09
CA ARG A 296 9.79 -12.32 16.42
C ARG A 296 10.32 -11.40 17.50
N ALA A 297 11.64 -11.15 17.51
CA ALA A 297 12.27 -10.30 18.52
C ALA A 297 11.66 -8.89 18.54
N LEU A 298 11.43 -8.29 17.37
CA LEU A 298 10.76 -6.99 17.29
C LEU A 298 9.31 -7.08 17.77
N ALA A 299 8.60 -8.14 17.39
CA ALA A 299 7.21 -8.34 17.78
C ALA A 299 7.06 -8.43 19.31
N GLU A 300 7.92 -9.22 19.96
CA GLU A 300 7.99 -9.35 21.42
C GLU A 300 8.35 -8.02 22.09
N ARG A 301 9.33 -7.29 21.55
CA ARG A 301 9.82 -6.04 22.14
C ARG A 301 8.79 -4.91 22.06
N THR A 302 8.03 -4.83 20.98
CA THR A 302 7.04 -3.78 20.73
C THR A 302 5.61 -4.19 21.12
N GLY A 303 5.42 -5.46 21.51
CA GLY A 303 4.12 -6.01 21.90
C GLY A 303 3.09 -5.85 20.78
N VAL A 304 3.44 -6.23 19.55
CA VAL A 304 2.64 -5.90 18.36
C VAL A 304 1.20 -6.37 18.53
N THR A 305 0.29 -5.42 18.47
CA THR A 305 -1.16 -5.61 18.36
C THR A 305 -1.62 -4.60 17.30
N GLY A 306 -1.22 -4.82 16.05
CA GLY A 306 -1.47 -3.91 14.94
C GLY A 306 -2.84 -4.16 14.33
N GLY A 307 -3.79 -3.25 14.57
CA GLY A 307 -5.08 -3.24 13.87
C GLY A 307 -4.91 -3.11 12.35
N HIS A 308 -5.94 -3.50 11.61
CA HIS A 308 -5.94 -3.46 10.14
C HIS A 308 -5.59 -2.07 9.59
N VAL A 309 -5.03 -2.04 8.38
CA VAL A 309 -4.87 -0.77 7.65
C VAL A 309 -6.26 -0.16 7.46
N ALA A 310 -6.49 0.98 8.12
CA ALA A 310 -7.75 1.70 8.14
C ALA A 310 -8.10 2.11 6.71
N ARG A 311 -9.35 1.82 6.34
CA ARG A 311 -9.92 2.08 5.02
C ARG A 311 -10.14 3.57 4.77
#